data_AF-A0A099ZIM8-F1
#
_entry.id   AF-A0A099ZIM8-F1
#
_cell.length_a   1.000
_cell.length_b   1.000
_cell.length_c   1.000
_cell.angle_alpha   90.00
_cell.angle_beta   90.00
_cell.angle_gamma   90.00
#
_symmetry.space_group_name_H-M   'P 1'
#
loop_
_entity.id
_entity.type
_entity.pdbx_description
1 polymer ?
#
loop_
_entity_poly.entity_id
_entity_poly.type
_entity_poly.pdbx_seq_one_letter_code
_entity_poly.pdbx_strand_id
1 'polypeptide(L)'
;VLRLHRALRWLQLFLEGLRTSREDSKTSVICTDSYNASLARYHPWVVRKVATAAFCALPSRNAFLETMNVGGPEAAVAMLGDALPHICTVYGITEELYAQHQLLDLP
;
A
#
# COMPACT_ATOMS: atom_id res chain seq x y z
N VAL A 1 1.66 12.54 12.81
CA VAL A 1 1.77 12.41 11.33
C VAL A 1 2.65 11.23 10.90
N LEU A 2 3.80 10.98 11.53
CA LEU A 2 4.69 9.82 11.22
C LEU A 2 3.99 8.47 10.99
N ARG A 3 3.00 8.10 11.81
CA ARG A 3 2.26 6.83 11.63
C ARG A 3 1.49 6.78 10.31
N LEU A 4 0.88 7.89 9.90
CA LEU A 4 0.22 8.01 8.59
C LEU A 4 1.24 7.93 7.46
N HIS A 5 2.41 8.56 7.62
CA HIS A 5 3.51 8.48 6.67
C HIS A 5 4.01 7.04 6.46
N ARG A 6 4.19 6.27 7.55
CA ARG A 6 4.53 4.84 7.49
C ARG A 6 3.44 4.02 6.79
N ALA A 7 2.16 4.32 7.02
CA ALA A 7 1.04 3.67 6.33
C ALA A 7 0.96 4.06 4.84
N LEU A 8 1.33 5.29 4.48
CA LEU A 8 1.38 5.76 3.10
C LEU A 8 2.39 4.94 2.27
N ARG A 9 3.53 4.57 2.87
CA ARG A 9 4.50 3.67 2.22
C ARG A 9 3.88 2.31 1.88
N TRP A 10 3.12 1.74 2.80
CA TRP A 10 2.41 0.49 2.55
C TRP A 10 1.39 0.63 1.42
N LEU A 11 0.60 1.71 1.44
CA LEU A 11 -0.39 1.98 0.40
C LEU A 11 0.27 2.11 -0.99
N GLN A 12 1.39 2.84 -1.07
CA GLN A 12 2.16 2.98 -2.31
C GLN A 12 2.57 1.61 -2.87
N LEU A 13 3.18 0.76 -2.06
CA LEU A 13 3.63 -0.57 -2.48
C LEU A 13 2.45 -1.47 -2.88
N PHE A 14 1.35 -1.41 -2.14
CA PHE A 14 0.15 -2.19 -2.42
C PHE A 14 -0.50 -1.79 -3.75
N LEU A 15 -0.68 -0.48 -3.98
CA LEU A 15 -1.28 0.03 -5.21
C LEU A 15 -0.38 -0.21 -6.43
N GLU A 16 0.93 -0.08 -6.28
CA GLU A 16 1.89 -0.42 -7.34
C GLU A 16 1.87 -1.93 -7.66
N GLY A 17 1.75 -2.77 -6.63
CA GLY A 17 1.57 -4.22 -6.81
C GLY A 17 0.26 -4.57 -7.51
N LEU A 18 -0.84 -3.88 -7.21
CA LEU A 18 -2.11 -4.04 -7.95
C LEU A 18 -1.97 -3.64 -9.42
N ARG A 19 -1.33 -2.50 -9.67
CA ARG A 19 -1.12 -1.94 -11.02
C ARG A 19 -0.30 -2.88 -11.91
N THR A 20 0.71 -3.53 -11.35
CA THR A 20 1.70 -4.34 -12.11
C THR A 20 1.48 -5.85 -12.06
N SER A 21 0.56 -6.33 -11.22
CA SER A 21 0.25 -7.75 -11.09
C SER A 21 -0.61 -8.28 -12.24
N ARG A 22 -0.56 -9.60 -12.44
CA ARG A 22 -1.39 -10.33 -13.41
C ARG A 22 -2.83 -10.43 -12.92
N GLU A 23 -3.78 -10.58 -13.83
CA GLU A 23 -5.23 -10.68 -13.52
C GLU A 23 -5.58 -11.79 -12.52
N ASP A 24 -4.88 -12.92 -12.57
CA ASP A 24 -5.07 -14.07 -11.68
C ASP A 24 -4.39 -13.92 -10.30
N SER A 25 -3.72 -12.79 -10.06
CA SER A 25 -3.03 -12.53 -8.80
C SER A 25 -4.02 -12.34 -7.65
N LYS A 26 -3.64 -12.84 -6.47
CA LYS A 26 -4.46 -12.71 -5.26
C LYS A 26 -4.17 -11.37 -4.56
N THR A 27 -5.18 -10.52 -4.41
CA THR A 27 -5.09 -9.25 -3.67
C THR A 27 -4.54 -9.44 -2.26
N SER A 28 -4.93 -10.53 -1.59
CA SER A 28 -4.46 -10.87 -0.25
C SER A 28 -2.94 -11.07 -0.19
N VAL A 29 -2.35 -11.68 -1.23
CA VAL A 29 -0.89 -11.89 -1.33
C VAL A 29 -0.20 -10.55 -1.57
N ILE A 30 -0.65 -9.76 -2.55
CA ILE A 30 -0.09 -8.44 -2.86
C ILE A 30 -0.12 -7.52 -1.62
N CYS A 31 -1.24 -7.53 -0.90
CA CYS A 31 -1.43 -6.74 0.32
C CYS A 31 -0.50 -7.20 1.45
N THR A 32 -0.38 -8.51 1.65
CA THR A 32 0.50 -9.11 2.67
C THR A 32 1.97 -8.83 2.38
N ASP A 33 2.41 -8.99 1.14
CA ASP A 33 3.80 -8.75 0.74
C ASP A 33 4.17 -7.28 0.89
N SER A 34 3.28 -6.38 0.42
CA SER A 34 3.45 -4.94 0.59
C SER A 34 3.52 -4.54 2.07
N TYR A 35 2.68 -5.15 2.92
CA TYR A 35 2.65 -4.92 4.36
C TYR A 35 3.95 -5.38 5.04
N ASN A 36 4.42 -6.59 4.72
CA ASN A 36 5.64 -7.16 5.26
C ASN A 36 6.90 -6.38 4.84
N ALA A 37 6.93 -5.86 3.61
CA ALA A 37 8.02 -5.03 3.11
C ALA A 37 8.10 -3.65 3.79
N SER A 38 7.01 -3.16 4.37
CA SER A 38 6.89 -1.80 4.89
C SER A 38 6.40 -1.75 6.35
N LEU A 39 5.10 -1.57 6.54
CA LEU A 39 4.45 -1.20 7.80
C LEU A 39 4.64 -2.26 8.91
N ALA A 40 4.81 -3.54 8.54
CA ALA A 40 4.97 -4.63 9.49
C ALA A 40 6.14 -4.43 10.46
N ARG A 41 7.22 -3.73 10.05
CA ARG A 41 8.39 -3.47 10.93
C ARG A 41 8.06 -2.62 12.15
N TYR A 42 6.95 -1.87 12.11
CA TYR A 42 6.50 -1.00 13.20
C TYR A 42 5.40 -1.63 14.06
N HIS A 43 4.94 -2.84 13.72
CA HIS A 43 3.82 -3.49 14.39
C HIS A 43 4.29 -4.69 15.23
N PRO A 44 3.81 -4.81 16.49
CA PRO A 44 4.04 -6.00 17.29
C PRO A 44 3.50 -7.26 16.62
N TRP A 45 4.01 -8.42 17.05
CA TRP A 45 3.63 -9.71 16.47
C TRP A 45 2.11 -9.93 16.40
N VAL A 46 1.37 -9.58 17.45
CA VAL A 46 -0.10 -9.73 17.49
C VAL A 46 -0.81 -8.89 16.42
N VAL A 47 -0.38 -7.64 16.24
CA VAL A 47 -0.97 -6.74 15.23
C VAL A 47 -0.68 -7.26 13.82
N ARG A 48 0.53 -7.79 13.57
CA ARG A 48 0.86 -8.43 12.29
C ARG A 48 -0.06 -9.62 12.00
N LYS A 49 -0.36 -10.46 12.99
CA LYS A 49 -1.27 -11.61 12.81
C LYS A 49 -2.69 -11.18 12.48
N VAL A 50 -3.22 -10.18 13.18
CA VAL A 50 -4.57 -9.65 12.91
C VAL A 50 -4.64 -9.01 11.52
N ALA A 51 -3.63 -8.21 11.14
CA ALA A 51 -3.57 -7.61 9.82
C ALA A 51 -3.56 -8.67 8.70
N THR A 52 -2.68 -9.67 8.80
CA THR A 52 -2.62 -10.76 7.80
C THR A 52 -3.93 -11.55 7.74
N ALA A 53 -4.60 -11.78 8.87
CA ALA A 53 -5.91 -12.42 8.87
C ALA A 53 -6.97 -11.57 8.15
N ALA A 54 -6.97 -10.26 8.36
CA ALA A 54 -7.89 -9.35 7.67
C ALA A 54 -7.65 -9.33 6.15
N PHE A 55 -6.40 -9.44 5.69
CA PHE A 55 -6.09 -9.47 4.26
C PHE A 55 -6.68 -10.69 3.53
N CYS A 56 -6.95 -11.79 4.23
CA CYS A 56 -7.63 -12.96 3.65
C CYS A 56 -9.09 -12.67 3.24
N ALA A 57 -9.70 -11.60 3.76
CA ALA A 57 -11.04 -11.18 3.39
C ALA A 57 -11.08 -10.27 2.15
N LEU A 58 -9.92 -9.91 1.57
CA LEU A 58 -9.86 -9.10 0.35
C LEU A 58 -10.39 -9.90 -0.86
N PRO A 59 -11.13 -9.25 -1.78
CA PRO A 59 -11.64 -9.89 -2.99
C PRO A 59 -10.52 -10.21 -3.99
N SER A 60 -10.85 -10.83 -5.13
CA SER A 60 -9.91 -11.02 -6.24
C SER A 60 -9.39 -9.67 -6.77
N ARG A 61 -8.28 -9.68 -7.51
CA ARG A 61 -7.66 -8.45 -8.03
C ARG A 61 -8.63 -7.64 -8.88
N ASN A 62 -9.28 -8.29 -9.85
CA ASN A 62 -10.19 -7.58 -10.76
C ASN A 62 -11.41 -7.03 -10.00
N ALA A 63 -12.01 -7.81 -9.10
CA ALA A 63 -13.10 -7.32 -8.26
C ALA A 63 -12.66 -6.15 -7.35
N PHE A 64 -11.43 -6.17 -6.83
CA PHE A 64 -10.87 -5.04 -6.09
C PHE A 64 -10.74 -3.79 -6.97
N LEU A 65 -10.20 -3.93 -8.19
CA LEU A 65 -10.05 -2.82 -9.13
C LEU A 65 -11.40 -2.25 -9.59
N GLU A 66 -12.40 -3.11 -9.81
CA GLU A 66 -13.77 -2.68 -10.15
C GLU A 66 -14.40 -1.84 -9.04
N THR A 67 -14.12 -2.14 -7.76
CA THR A 67 -14.64 -1.34 -6.63
C THR A 67 -14.09 0.09 -6.57
N MET A 68 -13.03 0.40 -7.34
CA MET A 68 -12.51 1.76 -7.47
C MET A 68 -13.45 2.69 -8.26
N ASN A 69 -14.48 2.16 -8.93
CA ASN A 69 -15.52 2.91 -9.64
C ASN A 69 -14.98 3.89 -10.70
N VAL A 70 -13.92 3.50 -11.40
CA VAL A 70 -13.30 4.26 -12.50
C VAL A 70 -13.42 3.57 -13.86
N GLY A 71 -14.31 2.58 -13.97
CA GLY A 71 -14.47 1.70 -15.12
C GLY A 71 -14.02 0.28 -14.81
N GLY A 72 -13.57 -0.45 -15.84
CA GLY A 72 -13.04 -1.82 -15.68
C GLY A 72 -11.62 -1.86 -15.09
N PRO A 73 -11.09 -3.06 -14.81
CA PRO A 73 -9.75 -3.25 -14.25
C PRO A 73 -8.63 -2.50 -14.99
N GLU A 74 -8.69 -2.42 -16.32
CA GLU A 74 -7.69 -1.73 -17.14
C GLU A 74 -7.73 -0.21 -16.93
N ALA A 75 -8.93 0.37 -16.82
CA ALA A 75 -9.10 1.79 -16.53
C ALA A 75 -8.62 2.12 -15.11
N ALA A 76 -8.88 1.23 -14.14
CA ALA A 76 -8.34 1.37 -12.80
C ALA A 76 -6.82 1.30 -12.76
N VAL A 77 -6.20 0.38 -13.51
CA VAL A 77 -4.74 0.29 -13.64
C VAL A 77 -4.15 1.57 -14.25
N ALA A 78 -4.78 2.12 -15.30
CA ALA A 78 -4.36 3.38 -15.90
C ALA A 78 -4.45 4.54 -14.90
N MET A 79 -5.58 4.68 -14.19
CA MET A 79 -5.77 5.68 -13.15
C MET A 79 -4.72 5.56 -12.04
N LEU A 80 -4.39 4.34 -11.60
CA LEU A 80 -3.33 4.12 -10.63
C LEU A 80 -1.96 4.58 -11.17
N GLY A 81 -1.69 4.39 -12.47
CA GLY A 81 -0.48 4.89 -13.13
C GLY A 81 -0.34 6.41 -13.08
N ASP A 82 -1.46 7.13 -13.20
CA ASP A 82 -1.49 8.59 -13.12
C ASP A 82 -1.42 9.11 -11.67
N ALA A 83 -2.09 8.43 -10.73
CA ALA A 83 -2.22 8.88 -9.35
C ALA A 83 -1.00 8.53 -8.46
N LEU A 84 -0.39 7.35 -8.65
CA LEU A 84 0.72 6.87 -7.81
C LEU A 84 1.93 7.82 -7.76
N PRO A 85 2.37 8.46 -8.87
CA PRO A 85 3.46 9.43 -8.84
C PRO A 85 3.25 10.54 -7.80
N HIS A 86 2.03 11.02 -7.62
CA HIS A 86 1.72 12.05 -6.61
C HIS A 86 1.91 11.54 -5.18
N ILE A 87 1.48 10.30 -4.91
CA ILE A 87 1.71 9.64 -3.61
C ILE A 87 3.22 9.48 -3.37
N CYS A 88 3.97 9.05 -4.38
CA CYS A 88 5.42 8.90 -4.32
C CYS A 88 6.12 10.23 -3.99
N THR A 89 5.71 11.33 -4.62
CA THR A 89 6.25 12.67 -4.36
C THR A 89 5.99 13.12 -2.92
N VAL A 90 4.75 13.00 -2.43
CA VAL A 90 4.39 13.38 -1.06
C VAL A 90 5.15 12.53 -0.04
N TYR A 91 5.25 11.22 -0.28
CA TYR A 91 6.04 10.33 0.56
C TYR A 91 7.52 10.74 0.56
N GLY A 92 8.12 10.98 -0.61
CA GLY A 92 9.54 11.35 -0.73
C GLY A 92 9.88 12.62 0.04
N ILE A 93 9.11 13.69 -0.16
CA ILE A 93 9.29 14.97 0.55
C ILE A 93 9.14 14.78 2.06
N THR A 94 8.13 14.03 2.50
CA THR A 94 7.88 13.80 3.93
C THR A 94 8.98 12.94 4.56
N GLU A 95 9.43 11.88 3.87
CA GLU A 95 10.51 11.01 4.33
C GLU A 95 11.80 11.82 4.51
N GLU A 96 12.15 12.65 3.52
CA GLU A 96 13.33 13.50 3.58
C GLU A 96 13.27 14.49 4.74
N LEU A 97 12.13 15.17 4.94
CA LEU A 97 11.95 16.11 6.05
C LEU A 97 12.11 15.41 7.41
N TYR A 98 11.50 14.23 7.58
CA TYR A 98 11.64 13.47 8.83
C TYR A 98 13.07 12.96 9.04
N ALA A 99 13.76 12.55 7.97
CA ALA A 99 15.16 12.13 8.04
C ALA A 99 16.09 13.27 8.43
N GLN A 100 15.95 14.44 7.82
CA GLN A 100 16.74 15.65 8.09
C GLN A 100 16.67 16.08 9.56
N HIS A 101 15.52 15.87 10.20
CA HIS A 101 15.30 16.21 11.61
C HIS A 101 15.40 15.03 12.58
N GLN A 102 15.85 13.85 12.14
CA GLN A 102 15.96 12.62 12.96
C GLN A 102 14.64 12.19 13.63
N LEU A 103 13.51 12.41 12.94
CA LEU A 103 12.16 12.15 13.45
C LEU A 103 11.56 10.81 12.98
N LEU A 104 12.30 10.00 12.21
CA LEU A 104 11.81 8.74 11.64
C LEU A 104 11.45 7.68 12.70
N ASP A 105 12.01 7.80 13.90
CA ASP A 105 11.86 6.84 15.00
C ASP A 105 11.13 7.40 16.22
N LEU A 106 10.34 8.47 16.05
CA LEU A 106 9.51 8.99 17.14
C LEU A 106 8.65 7.87 17.76
N PRO A 107 8.61 7.78 19.10
CA PRO A 107 7.88 6.74 19.82
C PRO A 107 6.38 6.83 19.57
#